data_AF-A0A8I1LFT5-F1
#
_entry.id   AF-A0A8I1LFT5-F1
#
_cell.length_a   1.000
_cell.length_b   1.000
_cell.length_c   1.000
_cell.angle_alpha   90.00
_cell.angle_beta   90.00
_cell.angle_gamma   90.00
#
_symmetry.space_group_name_H-M   'P 1'
#
loop_
_entity.id
_entity.type
_entity.pdbx_description
1 polymer ?
#
loop_
_entity_poly.entity_id
_entity_poly.type
_entity_poly.pdbx_seq_one_letter_code
_entity_poly.pdbx_strand_id
1 'polypeptide(L)'
;MSGLQPFKVIRIVHKIKALEKENNYKKANIIRKKWLLRVEEKNSAPLWRSEGNYQLYQKKNYEKALKAFQNAINALKKMPLNFGASDPLNVYYGATVSAISLNQIELAREYFSDFQHIYESIDKNLKLQKYLLPYAEGIEWIKDKIEIEN
;
A
#
# COMPACT_ATOMS: atom_id res chain seq x y z
N MET A 1 -22.69 2.50 -17.43
CA MET A 1 -22.51 2.47 -15.96
C MET A 1 -21.61 3.63 -15.58
N SER A 2 -22.09 4.57 -14.76
CA SER A 2 -21.29 5.73 -14.37
C SER A 2 -20.21 5.30 -13.37
N GLY A 3 -18.95 5.42 -13.77
CA GLY A 3 -17.80 5.13 -12.93
C GLY A 3 -17.88 5.86 -11.59
N LEU A 4 -17.67 5.13 -10.49
CA LEU A 4 -17.62 5.73 -9.16
C LEU A 4 -16.48 6.75 -9.10
N GLN A 5 -16.84 8.01 -8.80
CA GLN A 5 -15.90 9.14 -8.80
C GLN A 5 -14.78 8.98 -7.75
N PRO A 6 -13.53 9.38 -8.06
CA PRO A 6 -12.37 9.25 -7.17
C PRO A 6 -12.59 9.79 -5.74
N PHE A 7 -13.31 10.89 -5.58
CA PHE A 7 -13.62 11.49 -4.28
C PHE A 7 -14.41 10.56 -3.34
N LYS A 8 -15.31 9.72 -3.90
CA LYS A 8 -16.06 8.75 -3.11
C LYS A 8 -15.13 7.68 -2.52
N VAL A 9 -14.12 7.24 -3.27
CA VAL A 9 -13.14 6.26 -2.79
C VAL A 9 -12.33 6.82 -1.63
N ILE A 10 -11.85 8.06 -1.74
CA ILE A 10 -11.10 8.74 -0.67
C ILE A 10 -11.91 8.79 0.63
N ARG A 11 -13.17 9.22 0.55
CA ARG A 11 -14.06 9.30 1.72
C ARG A 11 -14.24 7.94 2.38
N ILE A 12 -14.32 6.86 1.60
CA ILE A 12 -14.47 5.51 2.11
C ILE A 12 -13.19 5.02 2.78
N VAL A 13 -12.02 5.31 2.21
CA VAL A 13 -10.73 4.98 2.86
C VAL A 13 -10.59 5.70 4.20
N HIS A 14 -10.98 6.98 4.28
CA HIS A 14 -11.00 7.70 5.56
C HIS A 14 -11.96 7.06 6.57
N LYS A 15 -13.14 6.64 6.13
CA LYS A 15 -14.10 5.92 6.98
C LYS A 15 -13.54 4.58 7.47
N ILE A 16 -12.86 3.84 6.62
CA ILE A 16 -12.18 2.58 6.99
C ILE A 16 -11.11 2.86 8.05
N LYS A 17 -10.22 3.83 7.80
CA LYS A 17 -9.17 4.22 8.76
C LYS A 17 -9.74 4.64 10.11
N ALA A 18 -10.85 5.39 10.13
CA ALA A 18 -11.51 5.78 11.39
C ALA A 18 -12.01 4.56 12.17
N LEU A 19 -12.67 3.60 11.50
CA LEU A 19 -13.11 2.36 12.13
C LEU A 19 -11.94 1.51 12.65
N GLU A 20 -10.81 1.47 11.94
CA GLU A 20 -9.62 0.74 12.38
C GLU A 20 -8.99 1.39 13.62
N LYS A 21 -8.98 2.72 13.71
CA LYS A 21 -8.57 3.45 14.93
C LYS A 21 -9.45 3.12 16.13
N GLU A 22 -10.72 2.85 15.90
CA GLU A 22 -11.70 2.39 16.92
C GLU A 22 -11.62 0.87 17.16
N ASN A 23 -10.62 0.17 16.62
CA ASN A 23 -10.50 -1.29 16.64
C ASN A 23 -11.70 -2.05 16.03
N ASN A 24 -12.55 -1.37 15.26
CA ASN A 24 -13.71 -1.96 14.59
C ASN A 24 -13.33 -2.57 13.22
N TYR A 25 -12.39 -3.52 13.25
CA TYR A 25 -11.86 -4.17 12.06
C TYR A 25 -12.91 -4.97 11.27
N LYS A 26 -13.93 -5.52 11.96
CA LYS A 26 -15.02 -6.27 11.31
C LYS A 26 -15.82 -5.37 10.36
N LYS A 27 -16.26 -4.20 10.84
CA LYS A 27 -17.02 -3.24 10.02
C LYS A 27 -16.15 -2.60 8.95
N ALA A 28 -14.89 -2.29 9.27
CA ALA A 28 -13.91 -1.82 8.29
C ALA A 28 -13.75 -2.80 7.12
N ASN A 29 -13.57 -4.09 7.42
CA ASN A 29 -13.41 -5.13 6.41
C ASN A 29 -14.67 -5.32 5.55
N ILE A 30 -15.88 -5.30 6.14
CA ILE A 30 -17.14 -5.36 5.39
C ILE A 30 -17.23 -4.21 4.37
N ILE A 31 -16.92 -2.98 4.80
CA ILE A 31 -16.94 -1.81 3.91
C ILE A 31 -15.89 -1.98 2.81
N ARG A 32 -14.67 -2.38 3.15
CA ARG A 32 -13.59 -2.56 2.19
C ARG A 32 -13.96 -3.55 1.09
N LYS A 33 -14.42 -4.75 1.45
CA LYS A 33 -14.82 -5.79 0.49
C LYS A 33 -15.98 -5.33 -0.39
N LYS A 34 -17.00 -4.69 0.19
CA LYS A 34 -18.13 -4.13 -0.57
C LYS A 34 -17.68 -3.12 -1.62
N TRP A 35 -16.70 -2.27 -1.30
CA TRP A 35 -16.24 -1.22 -2.21
C TRP A 35 -15.27 -1.72 -3.26
N LEU A 36 -14.41 -2.68 -2.94
CA LEU A 36 -13.53 -3.33 -3.93
C LEU A 36 -14.32 -3.98 -5.08
N LEU A 37 -15.54 -4.48 -4.84
CA LEU A 37 -16.41 -5.06 -5.87
C LEU A 37 -17.09 -4.02 -6.79
N ARG A 38 -17.04 -2.73 -6.43
CA ARG A 38 -17.82 -1.68 -7.10
C ARG A 38 -16.95 -0.62 -7.75
N VAL A 39 -15.76 -0.39 -7.22
CA VAL A 39 -14.84 0.63 -7.70
C VAL A 39 -14.24 0.18 -9.03
N GLU A 40 -14.13 1.10 -9.98
CA GLU A 40 -13.34 0.86 -11.19
C GLU A 40 -11.88 0.62 -10.80
N GLU A 41 -11.22 -0.29 -11.50
CA GLU A 41 -9.86 -0.72 -11.16
C GLU A 41 -8.88 0.46 -11.06
N LYS A 42 -8.95 1.43 -11.98
CA LYS A 42 -8.10 2.64 -11.98
C LYS A 42 -8.24 3.51 -10.72
N ASN A 43 -9.34 3.36 -9.98
CA ASN A 43 -9.62 4.10 -8.74
C ASN A 43 -9.44 3.22 -7.49
N SER A 44 -9.07 1.95 -7.66
CA SER A 44 -9.09 0.95 -6.58
C SER A 44 -7.83 0.92 -5.72
N ALA A 45 -6.72 1.54 -6.16
CA ALA A 45 -5.43 1.50 -5.46
C ALA A 45 -5.53 1.84 -3.95
N PRO A 46 -6.23 2.91 -3.52
CA PRO A 46 -6.36 3.23 -2.10
C PRO A 46 -7.05 2.14 -1.26
N LEU A 47 -8.02 1.42 -1.84
CA LEU A 47 -8.73 0.33 -1.16
C LEU A 47 -7.89 -0.93 -1.10
N TRP A 48 -7.16 -1.25 -2.18
CA TRP A 48 -6.23 -2.38 -2.21
C TRP A 48 -5.06 -2.19 -1.25
N ARG A 49 -4.51 -0.96 -1.15
CA ARG A 49 -3.52 -0.63 -0.12
C ARG A 49 -4.08 -0.84 1.29
N SER A 50 -5.31 -0.40 1.55
CA SER A 50 -5.96 -0.63 2.84
C SER A 50 -6.16 -2.12 3.13
N GLU A 51 -6.50 -2.93 2.12
CA GLU A 51 -6.56 -4.40 2.26
C GLU A 51 -5.18 -4.97 2.59
N GLY A 52 -4.14 -4.57 1.86
CA GLY A 52 -2.76 -5.01 2.08
C GLY A 52 -2.30 -4.74 3.50
N ASN A 53 -2.48 -3.52 4.00
CA ASN A 53 -2.15 -3.15 5.38
C ASN A 53 -2.92 -3.98 6.42
N TYR A 54 -4.21 -4.20 6.18
CA TYR A 54 -5.02 -5.04 7.08
C TYR A 54 -4.50 -6.48 7.11
N GLN A 55 -4.18 -7.06 5.95
CA GLN A 55 -3.65 -8.42 5.89
C GLN A 55 -2.24 -8.52 6.52
N LEU A 56 -1.38 -7.53 6.25
CA LEU A 56 -0.01 -7.48 6.74
C LEU A 56 0.04 -7.32 8.26
N TYR A 57 -0.56 -6.27 8.81
CA TYR A 57 -0.39 -5.92 10.21
C TYR A 57 -1.40 -6.59 11.14
N GLN A 58 -2.67 -6.72 10.72
CA GLN A 58 -3.72 -7.23 11.60
C GLN A 58 -3.92 -8.74 11.47
N LYS A 59 -3.68 -9.31 10.29
CA LYS A 59 -3.84 -10.76 10.05
C LYS A 59 -2.53 -11.52 9.96
N LYS A 60 -1.40 -10.82 9.78
CA LYS A 60 -0.09 -11.42 9.50
C LYS A 60 -0.18 -12.46 8.37
N ASN A 61 -1.04 -12.22 7.40
CA ASN A 61 -1.23 -13.08 6.23
C ASN A 61 -0.48 -12.46 5.06
N TYR A 62 0.80 -12.80 4.95
CA TYR A 62 1.72 -12.17 4.01
C TYR A 62 1.37 -12.46 2.54
N GLU A 63 0.85 -13.65 2.23
CA GLU A 63 0.38 -14.00 0.88
C GLU A 63 -0.76 -13.09 0.42
N LYS A 64 -1.79 -12.91 1.26
CA LYS A 64 -2.92 -12.05 0.94
C LYS A 64 -2.52 -10.57 0.96
N ALA A 65 -1.59 -10.19 1.83
CA ALA A 65 -1.04 -8.84 1.85
C ALA A 65 -0.33 -8.54 0.53
N LEU A 66 0.60 -9.41 0.11
CA LEU A 66 1.35 -9.27 -1.14
C LEU A 66 0.40 -9.16 -2.34
N LYS A 67 -0.57 -10.07 -2.44
CA LYS A 67 -1.58 -10.04 -3.52
C LYS A 67 -2.40 -8.73 -3.53
N ALA A 68 -2.75 -8.21 -2.35
CA ALA A 68 -3.46 -6.94 -2.25
C ALA A 68 -2.59 -5.75 -2.68
N PHE A 69 -1.31 -5.72 -2.30
CA PHE A 69 -0.38 -4.69 -2.76
C PHE A 69 -0.12 -4.77 -4.27
N GLN A 70 0.00 -5.97 -4.84
CA GLN A 70 0.10 -6.16 -6.29
C GLN A 70 -1.11 -5.60 -7.04
N ASN A 71 -2.32 -5.83 -6.52
CA ASN A 71 -3.53 -5.21 -7.08
C ASN A 71 -3.51 -3.68 -6.96
N ALA A 72 -2.95 -3.12 -5.88
CA ALA A 72 -2.77 -1.68 -5.75
C ALA A 72 -1.77 -1.13 -6.78
N ILE A 73 -0.65 -1.82 -7.00
CA ILE A 73 0.36 -1.48 -8.02
C ILE A 73 -0.26 -1.50 -9.42
N ASN A 74 -1.03 -2.54 -9.75
CA ASN A 74 -1.72 -2.63 -11.04
C ASN A 74 -2.71 -1.47 -11.25
N ALA A 75 -3.45 -1.10 -10.21
CA ALA A 75 -4.34 0.07 -10.25
C ALA A 75 -3.58 1.40 -10.41
N LEU A 76 -2.42 1.55 -9.74
CA LEU A 76 -1.55 2.74 -9.87
C LEU A 76 -1.04 2.93 -11.30
N LYS A 77 -0.64 1.85 -11.99
CA LYS A 77 -0.18 1.89 -13.39
C LYS A 77 -1.27 2.41 -14.34
N LYS A 78 -2.55 2.21 -14.01
CA LYS A 78 -3.69 2.66 -14.82
C LYS A 78 -4.08 4.12 -14.57
N MET A 79 -3.71 4.68 -13.42
CA MET A 79 -3.96 6.09 -13.12
C MET A 79 -2.93 6.63 -12.10
N PRO A 80 -1.75 7.07 -12.58
CA PRO A 80 -0.63 7.45 -11.71
C PRO A 80 -0.84 8.76 -10.91
N LEU A 81 -1.84 9.59 -11.27
CA LEU A 81 -1.99 10.98 -10.80
C LEU A 81 -2.67 11.18 -9.43
N ASN A 82 -2.86 10.14 -8.61
CA ASN A 82 -3.55 10.26 -7.30
C ASN A 82 -2.63 10.03 -6.08
N PHE A 83 -1.38 10.49 -6.17
CA PHE A 83 -0.31 10.26 -5.18
C PHE A 83 -0.74 10.42 -3.71
N GLY A 84 -1.52 11.46 -3.39
CA GLY A 84 -1.95 11.73 -2.01
C GLY A 84 -3.00 10.75 -1.44
N ALA A 85 -3.80 10.09 -2.29
CA ALA A 85 -4.84 9.16 -1.85
C ALA A 85 -4.37 7.71 -1.91
N SER A 86 -3.58 7.37 -2.93
CA SER A 86 -3.08 6.03 -3.16
C SER A 86 -1.86 5.69 -2.32
N ASP A 87 -1.04 6.68 -1.93
CA ASP A 87 0.15 6.50 -1.08
C ASP A 87 1.09 5.40 -1.62
N PRO A 88 1.75 5.64 -2.78
CA PRO A 88 2.59 4.65 -3.45
C PRO A 88 3.75 4.13 -2.60
N LEU A 89 4.35 4.98 -1.76
CA LEU A 89 5.40 4.55 -0.81
C LEU A 89 4.91 3.40 0.07
N ASN A 90 3.74 3.55 0.69
CA ASN A 90 3.17 2.51 1.53
C ASN A 90 2.82 1.24 0.74
N VAL A 91 2.40 1.37 -0.51
CA VAL A 91 2.12 0.21 -1.39
C VAL A 91 3.39 -0.60 -1.64
N TYR A 92 4.45 0.05 -2.13
CA TYR A 92 5.69 -0.65 -2.47
C TYR A 92 6.42 -1.16 -1.24
N TYR A 93 6.50 -0.36 -0.16
CA TYR A 93 7.04 -0.81 1.12
C TYR A 93 6.30 -2.04 1.66
N GLY A 94 4.96 -2.02 1.66
CA GLY A 94 4.16 -3.15 2.11
C GLY A 94 4.35 -4.39 1.23
N ALA A 95 4.50 -4.22 -0.09
CA ALA A 95 4.81 -5.30 -1.02
C ALA A 95 6.19 -5.92 -0.72
N THR A 96 7.22 -5.10 -0.54
CA THR A 96 8.58 -5.53 -0.16
C THR A 96 8.57 -6.33 1.14
N VAL A 97 7.99 -5.79 2.21
CA VAL A 97 7.91 -6.48 3.51
C VAL A 97 7.18 -7.81 3.38
N SER A 98 6.07 -7.84 2.63
CA SER A 98 5.31 -9.07 2.41
C SER A 98 6.11 -10.10 1.61
N ALA A 99 6.85 -9.69 0.59
CA ALA A 99 7.70 -10.56 -0.22
C ALA A 99 8.88 -11.13 0.59
N ILE A 100 9.56 -10.30 1.40
CA ILE A 100 10.60 -10.77 2.34
C ILE A 100 10.02 -11.80 3.31
N SER A 101 8.85 -11.53 3.87
CA SER A 101 8.18 -12.44 4.81
C SER A 101 7.78 -13.79 4.18
N LEU A 102 7.77 -13.88 2.85
CA LEU A 102 7.49 -15.09 2.07
C LEU A 102 8.77 -15.69 1.45
N ASN A 103 9.94 -15.18 1.80
CA ASN A 103 11.24 -15.57 1.24
C ASN A 103 11.34 -15.41 -0.29
N GLN A 104 10.66 -14.39 -0.84
CA GLN A 104 10.70 -14.04 -2.26
C GLN A 104 11.63 -12.84 -2.47
N ILE A 105 12.93 -13.04 -2.26
CA ILE A 105 13.91 -11.94 -2.15
C ILE A 105 14.07 -11.15 -3.44
N GLU A 106 14.15 -11.80 -4.60
CA GLU A 106 14.23 -11.09 -5.89
C GLU A 106 13.03 -10.18 -6.13
N LEU A 107 11.82 -10.68 -5.84
CA LEU A 107 10.61 -9.88 -5.95
C LEU A 107 10.59 -8.73 -4.94
N ALA A 108 11.10 -8.96 -3.72
CA ALA A 108 11.26 -7.90 -2.73
C ALA A 108 12.23 -6.80 -3.21
N ARG A 109 13.33 -7.18 -3.87
CA ARG A 109 14.33 -6.28 -4.45
C ARG A 109 13.71 -5.41 -5.55
N GLU A 110 12.88 -5.99 -6.42
CA GLU A 110 12.12 -5.24 -7.43
C GLU A 110 11.22 -4.18 -6.80
N TYR A 111 10.37 -4.57 -5.83
CA TYR A 111 9.48 -3.61 -5.16
C TYR A 111 10.23 -2.56 -4.34
N PHE A 112 11.38 -2.92 -3.77
CA PHE A 112 12.18 -1.97 -3.01
C PHE A 112 12.86 -0.94 -3.92
N SER A 113 13.31 -1.35 -5.10
CA SER A 113 13.84 -0.44 -6.12
C SER A 113 12.78 0.61 -6.53
N ASP A 114 11.55 0.17 -6.80
CA ASP A 114 10.42 1.07 -7.09
C ASP A 114 10.12 2.01 -5.91
N PHE A 115 10.17 1.49 -4.67
CA PHE A 115 10.04 2.30 -3.46
C PHE A 115 11.13 3.37 -3.37
N GLN A 116 12.40 3.01 -3.60
CA GLN A 116 13.54 3.92 -3.52
C GLN A 116 13.43 5.06 -4.55
N HIS A 117 13.07 4.73 -5.79
CA HIS A 117 12.85 5.74 -6.83
C HIS A 117 11.81 6.79 -6.41
N ILE A 118 10.72 6.34 -5.80
CA ILE A 118 9.68 7.23 -5.27
C ILE A 118 10.18 8.01 -4.05
N TYR A 119 10.88 7.34 -3.13
CA TYR A 119 11.42 7.92 -1.91
C TYR A 119 12.36 9.08 -2.22
N GLU A 120 13.31 8.89 -3.12
CA GLU A 120 14.28 9.92 -3.55
C GLU A 120 13.61 11.12 -4.21
N SER A 121 12.56 10.87 -5.01
CA SER A 121 11.77 11.93 -5.64
C SER A 121 11.07 12.81 -4.59
N ILE A 122 10.57 12.20 -3.52
CA ILE A 122 9.92 12.91 -2.39
C ILE A 122 10.94 13.61 -1.50
N ASP A 123 12.10 12.98 -1.25
CA ASP A 123 13.14 13.52 -0.37
C ASP A 123 13.72 14.85 -0.89
N LYS A 124 13.83 14.97 -2.22
CA LYS A 124 14.20 16.23 -2.90
C LYS A 124 13.17 17.36 -2.70
N ASN A 125 11.97 17.06 -2.18
CA ASN A 125 10.92 18.02 -1.91
C ASN A 125 10.70 18.21 -0.40
N LEU A 126 11.26 19.30 0.15
CA LEU A 126 11.18 19.66 1.58
C LEU A 126 9.75 19.63 2.15
N LYS A 127 8.72 19.96 1.36
CA LYS A 127 7.32 19.96 1.84
C LYS A 127 6.75 18.55 2.03
N LEU A 128 7.35 17.56 1.38
CA LEU A 128 6.88 16.19 1.33
C LEU A 128 7.72 15.23 2.19
N GLN A 129 8.89 15.64 2.68
CA GLN A 129 9.75 14.83 3.55
C GLN A 129 9.04 14.25 4.77
N LYS A 130 8.02 14.95 5.32
CA LYS A 130 7.19 14.43 6.42
C LYS A 130 6.51 13.08 6.13
N TYR A 131 6.31 12.75 4.85
CA TYR A 131 5.73 11.47 4.43
C TYR A 131 6.75 10.32 4.47
N LEU A 132 8.05 10.61 4.61
CA LEU A 132 9.13 9.61 4.65
C LEU A 132 9.39 9.05 6.04
N LEU A 133 9.05 9.83 7.08
CA LEU A 133 9.27 9.47 8.50
C LEU A 133 8.80 8.05 8.87
N PRO A 134 7.64 7.55 8.42
CA PRO A 134 7.17 6.21 8.80
C PRO A 134 8.04 5.05 8.29
N TYR A 135 8.98 5.30 7.37
CA TYR A 135 9.75 4.24 6.71
C TYR A 135 11.22 4.18 7.15
N ALA A 136 11.72 5.20 7.86
CA ALA A 136 13.15 5.34 8.15
C ALA A 136 13.75 4.09 8.82
N GLU A 137 13.09 3.56 9.86
CA GLU A 137 13.55 2.36 10.57
C GLU A 137 13.39 1.08 9.72
N GLY A 138 12.33 1.04 8.91
CA GLY A 138 12.02 -0.13 8.08
C GLY A 138 12.97 -0.32 6.90
N ILE A 139 13.55 0.77 6.38
CA ILE A 139 14.46 0.75 5.23
C ILE A 139 15.74 -0.02 5.57
N GLU A 140 16.34 0.21 6.74
CA GLU A 140 17.57 -0.49 7.13
C GLU A 140 17.31 -1.99 7.31
N TRP A 141 16.19 -2.35 7.95
CA TRP A 141 15.79 -3.77 8.04
C TRP A 141 15.59 -4.42 6.67
N ILE A 142 15.01 -3.70 5.69
CA ILE A 142 14.85 -4.22 4.33
C ILE A 142 16.21 -4.46 3.67
N LYS A 143 17.15 -3.50 3.79
CA LYS A 143 18.50 -3.64 3.21
C LYS A 143 19.21 -4.85 3.78
N ASP A 144 19.23 -5.00 5.11
CA ASP A 144 19.82 -6.15 5.77
C ASP A 144 19.26 -7.46 5.22
N LYS A 145 17.94 -7.56 5.04
CA LYS A 145 17.29 -8.78 4.53
C LYS A 145 17.57 -9.08 3.06
N ILE A 146 17.78 -8.05 2.26
CA ILE A 146 18.06 -8.19 0.82
C ILE A 146 19.56 -8.46 0.57
N GLU A 147 20.46 -7.98 1.44
CA GLU A 147 21.92 -8.14 1.30
C GLU A 147 22.45 -9.48 1.82
N ILE A 148 21.77 -10.15 2.76
CA ILE A 148 22.21 -11.43 3.35
C ILE A 148 22.23 -12.60 2.34
N GLU A 149 21.62 -12.49 1.16
CA GLU A 149 21.60 -13.56 0.13
C GLU A 149 22.58 -13.37 -1.05
N ASN A 150 23.53 -12.41 -0.96
CA ASN A 150 24.60 -12.25 -1.95
C ASN A 150 25.91 -12.94 -1.55
#